data_AF-A0A4R5FFR1-F1
#
_entry.id   AF-A0A4R5FFR1-F1
#
_cell.length_a   1.000
_cell.length_b   1.000
_cell.length_c   1.000
_cell.angle_alpha   90.00
_cell.angle_beta   90.00
_cell.angle_gamma   90.00
#
_symmetry.space_group_name_H-M   'P 1'
#
loop_
_entity.id
_entity.type
_entity.pdbx_description
1 polymer ?
#
loop_
_entity_poly.entity_id
_entity_poly.type
_entity_poly.pdbx_seq_one_letter_code
_entity_poly.pdbx_strand_id
1 'polypeptide(L)' 'MEGEWLFYRETGQLWQIGNFKNSKKNGSFIRYDRNDEVEYQETFENDKIIKNKK' A
#
# COMPACT_ATOMS: atom_id res chain seq x y z
N MET A 1 16.33 3.56 1.55
CA MET A 1 15.31 3.37 0.50
C MET A 1 14.02 3.91 1.05
N GLU A 2 13.61 5.08 0.57
CA GLU A 2 12.39 5.76 0.99
C GLU A 2 11.59 6.06 -0.29
N GLY A 3 10.30 5.72 -0.31
CA GLY A 3 9.45 5.95 -1.47
C GLY A 3 8.24 5.03 -1.55
N GLU A 4 7.44 5.27 -2.58
CA GLU A 4 6.30 4.45 -2.96
C GLU A 4 6.76 3.21 -3.73
N TRP A 5 6.25 2.05 -3.32
CA TRP A 5 6.50 0.77 -3.96
C TRP A 5 5.22 0.28 -4.60
N LEU A 6 5.29 0.01 -5.90
CA LEU A 6 4.20 -0.59 -6.66
C LEU A 6 4.54 -2.06 -6.91
N PHE A 7 3.69 -2.93 -6.40
CA PHE A 7 3.72 -4.36 -6.62
C PHE A 7 2.81 -4.68 -7.79
N TYR A 8 3.39 -5.24 -8.83
CA TYR A 8 2.65 -5.71 -10.00
C TYR A 8 2.53 -7.23 -9.96
N ARG A 9 1.41 -7.75 -10.48
CA ARG A 9 1.20 -9.17 -10.75
C ARG A 9 2.12 -9.62 -11.88
N GLU A 10 2.28 -10.93 -12.03
CA GLU A 10 2.99 -11.52 -13.18
C GLU A 10 2.37 -11.11 -14.53
N THR A 11 1.08 -10.76 -14.52
CA THR A 11 0.34 -10.23 -15.67
C THR A 11 0.59 -8.74 -15.97
N GLY A 12 1.31 -8.02 -15.12
CA GLY A 12 1.54 -6.57 -15.23
C GLY A 12 0.43 -5.69 -14.62
N GLN A 13 -0.63 -6.29 -14.07
CA GLN A 13 -1.66 -5.57 -13.33
C GLN A 13 -1.16 -5.11 -11.97
N LEU A 14 -1.63 -3.96 -11.50
CA LEU A 14 -1.25 -3.44 -10.20
C LEU A 14 -1.90 -4.27 -9.09
N TRP A 15 -1.09 -4.90 -8.23
CA TRP A 15 -1.57 -5.67 -7.09
C TRP A 15 -1.68 -4.77 -5.86
N GLN A 16 -0.61 -4.03 -5.55
CA GLN A 16 -0.52 -3.29 -4.30
C GLN A 16 0.40 -2.09 -4.45
N ILE A 17 0.06 -1.00 -3.79
CA ILE A 17 0.91 0.16 -3.61
C ILE A 17 1.19 0.28 -2.12
N GLY A 18 2.42 0.56 -1.74
CA GLY A 18 2.80 0.79 -0.35
C GLY A 18 3.93 1.79 -0.25
N ASN A 19 3.78 2.78 0.63
CA ASN A 19 4.87 3.70 0.93
C ASN A 19 5.74 3.19 2.08
N PHE A 20 7.05 3.18 1.86
CA PHE A 20 8.05 2.76 2.84
C PHE A 20 9.01 3.92 3.11
N LYS A 21 9.25 4.21 4.38
CA LYS A 21 10.20 5.24 4.82
C LYS A 21 11.11 4.63 5.88
N ASN A 22 12.43 4.74 5.69
CA ASN A 22 13.44 4.17 6.61
C ASN A 22 13.20 2.70 6.97
N SER A 23 12.94 1.86 5.97
CA SER A 23 12.65 0.43 6.14
C SER A 23 11.40 0.12 6.97
N LYS A 24 10.54 1.12 7.20
CA LYS A 24 9.26 1.00 7.91
C LYS A 24 8.11 1.35 6.99
N LYS A 25 6.96 0.72 7.20
CA LYS A 25 5.74 1.08 6.47
C LYS A 25 5.28 2.46 6.92
N ASN A 26 5.28 3.42 6.01
CA ASN A 26 4.94 4.81 6.32
C ASN A 26 4.32 5.49 5.10
N GLY A 27 3.02 5.76 5.16
CA GLY A 27 2.18 6.30 4.12
C GLY A 27 1.01 5.38 3.78
N SER A 28 0.37 5.63 2.64
CA SER A 28 -0.79 4.87 2.19
C SER A 28 -0.37 3.52 1.61
N PHE A 29 -1.08 2.48 2.02
CA PHE A 29 -1.08 1.16 1.43
C PHE A 29 -2.42 0.91 0.79
N ILE A 30 -2.39 0.58 -0.49
CA ILE A 30 -3.57 0.31 -1.30
C ILE A 30 -3.39 -1.08 -1.90
N ARG A 31 -4.38 -1.95 -1.76
CA ARG A 31 -4.43 -3.25 -2.41
C ARG A 31 -5.56 -3.23 -3.41
N TYR A 32 -5.25 -3.68 -4.61
CA TYR A 32 -6.17 -3.82 -5.71
C TYR A 32 -6.58 -5.28 -5.88
N ASP A 33 -7.85 -5.50 -6.16
CA ASP A 33 -8.34 -6.83 -6.56
C ASP A 33 -8.04 -7.10 -8.06
N ARG A 34 -8.50 -8.23 -8.60
CA ARG A 34 -8.33 -8.63 -9.99
C ARG A 34 -9.06 -7.71 -10.98
N ASN A 35 -10.01 -6.92 -10.50
CA ASN A 35 -10.75 -5.92 -11.29
C ASN A 35 -10.10 -4.52 -11.27
N ASP A 36 -8.87 -4.38 -10.75
CA ASP A 36 -8.23 -3.07 -10.54
C ASP A 36 -9.01 -2.13 -9.60
N GLU A 37 -9.96 -2.68 -8.82
CA GLU A 37 -10.69 -1.96 -7.77
C GLU A 37 -9.95 -2.02 -6.44
N VAL A 38 -10.03 -0.92 -5.67
CA VAL A 38 -9.43 -0.84 -4.34
C VAL A 38 -10.20 -1.74 -3.38
N GLU A 39 -9.65 -2.92 -3.13
CA GLU A 39 -10.17 -3.87 -2.15
C GLU A 39 -9.85 -3.41 -0.72
N TYR A 40 -8.69 -2.78 -0.55
CA TYR A 40 -8.19 -2.41 0.76
C TYR A 40 -7.32 -1.16 0.68
N GLN A 41 -7.62 -0.17 1.52
CA GLN A 41 -6.76 0.99 1.69
C GLN A 41 -6.55 1.24 3.18
N GLU A 42 -5.29 1.29 3.59
CA GLU A 42 -4.90 1.65 4.95
C GLU A 42 -3.71 2.58 4.94
N THR A 43 -3.68 3.52 5.87
CA THR A 43 -2.52 4.34 6.10
C THR A 43 -1.69 3.72 7.22
N PHE A 44 -0.39 3.60 7.00
CA PHE A 44 0.58 3.17 7.98
C PHE A 44 1.44 4.36 8.38
N GLU A 45 1.78 4.50 9.65
CA GLU A 45 2.75 5.47 10.14
C GLU A 45 3.72 4.76 11.07
N ASN A 46 4.99 4.67 10.66
CA ASN A 46 6.05 4.00 11.41
C ASN A 46 5.68 2.57 11.87
N ASP A 47 5.24 1.73 10.93
CA ASP A 47 4.75 0.35 11.16
C ASP A 47 3.42 0.22 11.93
N LYS A 48 2.78 1.34 12.29
CA LYS A 48 1.45 1.33 12.92
C LYS A 48 0.38 1.67 11.91
N ILE A 49 -0.67 0.84 11.84
CA ILE A 49 -1.86 1.15 11.05
C ILE A 49 -2.59 2.31 11.73
N ILE A 50 -2.60 3.48 11.09
CA ILE A 50 -3.48 4.60 11.45
C ILE A 50 -4.79 4.43 10.67
N LYS A 51 -5.59 3.46 11.13
CA LYS A 51 -6.98 3.35 10.68
C LYS A 51 -7.76 4.44 11.42
N ASN A 52 -7.96 5.60 10.79
CA ASN A 52 -8.93 6.57 11.27
C ASN A 52 -10.33 5.97 11.08
N LYS A 53 -10.75 5.12 12.02
CA LYS A 53 -12.16 4.81 12.23
C LYS A 53 -12.79 6.09 12.78
N LYS A 54 -13.56 6.77 11.93
CA LYS A 54 -14.47 7.84 12.37
C LYS A 54 -15.59 7.24 13.20
#